data_AF-A0A2K3K7A9-F1
#
_entry.id   AF-A0A2K3K7A9-F1
#
_cell.length_a   1.000
_cell.length_b   1.000
_cell.length_c   1.000
_cell.angle_alpha   90.00
_cell.angle_beta   90.00
_cell.angle_gamma   90.00
#
_symmetry.space_group_name_H-M   'P 1'
#
loop_
_entity.id
_entity.type
_entity.pdbx_description
1 polymer ?
#
loop_
_entity_poly.entity_id
_entity_poly.type
_entity_poly.pdbx_seq_one_letter_code
_entity_poly.pdbx_strand_id
1 'polypeptide(L)' 'TDSSDNWEQATLFLRRSGYQIKISGTEAPVVSEKFSKDLSIKVPCGLSTQFVLTCSNGSSHPLSTYSVR' A
#
# COMPACT_ATOMS: atom_id res chain seq x y z
N THR A 1 12.39 13.36 -18.94
CA THR A 1 10.92 13.46 -18.90
C THR A 1 10.46 12.26 -18.12
N ASP A 2 10.10 12.49 -16.85
CA ASP A 2 9.66 11.45 -15.93
C ASP A 2 8.65 10.55 -16.63
N SER A 3 9.00 9.27 -16.75
CA SER A 3 8.05 8.24 -17.11
C SER A 3 6.85 8.41 -16.21
N SER A 4 5.67 8.62 -16.79
CA SER A 4 4.39 8.54 -16.11
C SER A 4 4.45 7.36 -15.16
N ASP A 5 4.63 7.67 -13.89
CA ASP A 5 4.65 6.73 -12.79
C ASP A 5 3.21 6.21 -12.79
N ASN A 6 2.98 5.02 -13.39
CA ASN A 6 1.65 4.49 -13.66
C ASN A 6 1.04 4.01 -12.34
N TRP A 7 0.69 4.97 -11.48
CA TRP A 7 0.02 4.72 -10.22
C TRP A 7 -1.39 4.22 -10.50
N GLU A 8 -1.67 3.00 -10.06
CA GLU A 8 -3.01 2.45 -10.12
C GLU A 8 -3.76 2.79 -8.83
N GLN A 9 -5.04 3.18 -8.97
CA GLN A 9 -5.88 3.40 -7.81
C GLN A 9 -6.04 2.08 -7.05
N ALA A 10 -5.73 2.09 -5.75
CA ALA A 10 -5.86 0.92 -4.90
C ALA A 10 -6.50 1.27 -3.56
N THR A 11 -7.09 0.27 -2.92
CA THR A 11 -7.65 0.36 -1.57
C THR A 11 -6.89 -0.55 -0.62
N LEU A 12 -6.37 0.02 0.47
CA LEU A 12 -5.80 -0.72 1.60
C LEU A 12 -6.90 -0.97 2.65
N PHE A 13 -7.18 -2.24 2.91
CA PHE A 13 -8.07 -2.68 3.99
C PHE A 13 -7.23 -3.15 5.17
N LEU A 14 -7.27 -2.41 6.28
CA LEU A 14 -6.59 -2.80 7.52
C LEU A 14 -7.59 -3.37 8.53
N ARG A 15 -7.33 -4.58 9.03
CA ARG A 15 -8.18 -5.30 9.98
C ARG A 15 -7.34 -5.84 11.14
N ARG A 16 -7.97 -6.16 12.27
CA ARG A 16 -7.29 -6.80 13.41
C ARG A 16 -6.60 -8.11 13.04
N SER A 17 -7.16 -8.86 12.09
CA SER A 17 -6.62 -10.15 11.64
C SER A 17 -5.55 -10.05 10.56
N GLY A 18 -5.26 -8.86 10.02
CA GLY A 18 -4.33 -8.67 8.92
C GLY A 18 -4.74 -7.53 7.98
N TYR A 19 -4.18 -7.51 6.77
CA TYR A 19 -4.47 -6.46 5.79
C TYR A 19 -4.59 -7.01 4.37
N GLN A 20 -5.22 -6.22 3.50
CA GLN A 20 -5.36 -6.52 2.09
C GLN A 20 -5.17 -5.27 1.25
N ILE A 21 -4.54 -5.40 0.09
CA ILE A 21 -4.46 -4.36 -0.94
C ILE A 21 -5.21 -4.85 -2.17
N LYS A 22 -6.13 -4.05 -2.68
CA LYS A 22 -6.87 -4.31 -3.93
C LYS A 22 -6.67 -3.17 -4.89
N ILE A 23 -6.28 -3.48 -6.13
CA ILE A 23 -6.31 -2.54 -7.23
C ILE A 23 -7.77 -2.35 -7.68
N SER A 24 -8.16 -1.11 -7.98
CA SER A 24 -9.48 -0.79 -8.49
C SER A 24 -9.73 -1.52 -9.81
N GLY A 25 -10.82 -2.28 -9.89
CA GLY A 25 -11.17 -3.06 -11.08
C GLY A 25 -10.63 -4.50 -11.09
N THR A 26 -9.80 -4.90 -10.11
CA THR A 26 -9.42 -6.32 -9.94
C THR A 26 -10.30 -7.00 -8.89
N GLU A 27 -10.78 -8.21 -9.17
CA GLU A 27 -11.62 -8.97 -8.22
C GLU A 27 -10.79 -9.46 -7.01
N ALA A 28 -9.59 -9.95 -7.29
CA ALA A 28 -8.68 -10.50 -6.31
C ALA A 28 -7.80 -9.42 -5.64
N PRO A 29 -7.47 -9.57 -4.34
CA PRO A 29 -6.45 -8.76 -3.70
C PRO A 29 -5.06 -9.11 -4.21
N VAL A 30 -4.26 -8.10 -4.51
CA VAL A 30 -2.84 -8.24 -4.89
C VAL A 30 -1.98 -8.56 -3.69
N VAL A 31 -2.37 -8.07 -2.51
CA VAL A 31 -1.75 -8.44 -1.23
C VAL A 31 -2.83 -8.87 -0.27
N SER A 32 -2.65 -9.99 0.40
CA SER A 32 -3.54 -10.47 1.46
C SER A 32 -2.72 -11.20 2.51
N GLU A 33 -2.44 -10.51 3.60
CA GLU A 33 -1.60 -11.03 4.68
C GLU A 33 -2.37 -11.09 5.99
N LYS A 34 -2.11 -12.14 6.77
CA LYS A 34 -2.54 -12.19 8.17
C LYS A 34 -1.69 -11.24 8.99
N PHE A 35 -2.19 -10.87 10.17
CA PHE A 35 -1.42 -10.07 11.11
C PHE A 35 -0.09 -10.75 11.43
N SER A 36 0.99 -9.99 11.33
CA SER A 36 2.32 -10.35 11.81
C SER A 36 2.87 -9.20 12.66
N LYS A 37 3.71 -9.52 13.64
CA LYS A 37 4.47 -8.52 14.42
C LYS A 37 5.52 -7.80 13.58
N ASP A 38 5.91 -8.40 12.46
CA ASP A 38 6.93 -7.87 11.55
C ASP A 38 6.36 -6.86 10.55
N LEU A 39 5.02 -6.73 10.49
CA LEU A 39 4.36 -5.73 9.67
C LEU A 39 4.67 -4.31 10.20
N SER A 40 5.16 -3.44 9.32
CA SER A 40 5.39 -2.03 9.67
C SER A 40 4.93 -1.07 8.59
N ILE A 41 4.48 0.11 9.04
CA ILE A 41 4.08 1.23 8.17
C ILE A 41 5.01 2.40 8.50
N LYS A 42 5.66 2.95 7.48
CA LYS A 42 6.51 4.13 7.60
C LYS A 42 5.91 5.31 6.84
N VAL A 43 5.65 6.40 7.54
CA VAL A 43 5.21 7.67 6.95
C VAL A 43 6.42 8.60 6.84
N PRO A 44 6.88 8.97 5.62
CA PRO A 44 8.00 9.89 5.46
C PRO A 44 7.68 11.31 5.96
N CYS A 45 8.67 11.96 6.58
CA CYS A 45 8.54 13.35 6.98
C CYS A 45 8.37 14.25 5.74
N GLY A 46 7.42 15.18 5.78
CA GLY A 46 7.14 16.10 4.67
C GLY A 46 6.26 15.53 3.54
N LEU A 47 5.89 14.25 3.59
CA LEU A 47 5.04 13.58 2.59
C LEU A 47 3.82 12.94 3.26
N SER A 48 2.91 13.77 3.79
CA SER A 48 1.74 13.32 4.57
C SER A 48 0.75 12.47 3.79
N THR A 49 0.82 12.49 2.45
CA THR A 49 0.02 11.67 1.56
C THR A 49 0.74 10.42 1.08
N GLN A 50 1.93 10.10 1.59
CA GLN A 50 2.69 8.92 1.17
C GLN A 50 3.11 8.08 2.37
N PHE A 51 3.17 6.77 2.18
CA PHE A 51 3.70 5.84 3.18
C PHE A 51 4.25 4.58 2.51
N VAL A 52 5.13 3.87 3.20
CA VAL A 52 5.68 2.59 2.77
C VAL A 52 5.17 1.49 3.70
N LEU A 53 4.62 0.43 3.11
CA LEU A 53 4.22 -0.78 3.81
C LEU A 53 5.33 -1.83 3.67
N THR A 54 5.84 -2.34 4.79
CA THR A 54 6.79 -3.45 4.80
C THR A 54 6.10 -4.71 5.29
N CYS A 55 6.06 -5.71 4.42
CA CYS A 55 5.37 -6.98 4.61
C CYS A 55 6.20 -7.98 5.42
N SER A 56 5.55 -9.03 5.90
CA SER A 56 6.20 -10.07 6.72
C SER A 56 7.30 -10.85 5.97
N ASN A 57 7.21 -10.94 4.65
CA ASN A 57 8.22 -11.54 3.78
C ASN A 57 9.38 -10.58 3.41
N GLY A 58 9.38 -9.36 3.97
CA GLY A 58 10.37 -8.32 3.67
C GLY A 58 10.08 -7.49 2.41
N SER A 59 9.00 -7.75 1.66
CA SER A 59 8.62 -6.91 0.53
C SER A 59 8.17 -5.52 0.98
N SER A 60 8.35 -4.53 0.11
CA SER A 60 7.97 -3.13 0.38
C SER A 60 7.05 -2.59 -0.70
N HIS A 61 5.97 -1.92 -0.28
CA HIS A 61 4.99 -1.32 -1.17
C HIS A 61 4.84 0.17 -0.86
N PRO A 62 5.29 1.06 -1.77
CA PRO A 62 5.02 2.49 -1.65
C PRO A 62 3.55 2.77 -2.00
N LEU A 63 2.91 3.60 -1.20
CA LEU A 63 1.49 3.96 -1.33
C LEU A 63 1.35 5.48 -1.24
N SER A 64 0.45 6.04 -2.05
CA SER A 64 0.10 7.45 -2.06
C SER A 64 -1.41 7.62 -1.97
N THR A 65 -1.87 8.48 -1.06
CA THR A 65 -3.27 8.94 -0.97
C THR A 65 -3.51 10.22 -1.77
N TYR A 66 -2.47 10.75 -2.42
CA TYR A 66 -2.61 11.90 -3.33
C TYR A 66 -3.43 11.47 -4.54
N SER A 67 -4.61 12.08 -4.70
CA SER A 67 -5.46 11.85 -5.86
C SER A 67 -5.07 12.85 -6.95
N VAL A 68 -4.41 12.39 -8.02
CA VAL A 68 -4.30 13.20 -9.24
C VAL A 68 -5.67 13.10 -9.93
N ARG A 69 -6.43 14.20 -9.93
CA ARG A 69 -7.64 14.33 -10.77
C ARG A 69 -7.24 14.73 -12.17
#